data_AF-A0AAE9PRA9-F1
#
_entry.id   AF-A0AAE9PRA9-F1
#
_cell.length_a   1.000
_cell.length_b   1.000
_cell.length_c   1.000
_cell.angle_alpha   90.00
_cell.angle_beta   90.00
_cell.angle_gamma   90.00
#
_symmetry.space_group_name_H-M   'P 1'
#
loop_
_entity.id
_entity.type
_entity.pdbx_description
1 polymer ?
#
loop_
_entity_poly.entity_id
_entity_poly.type
_entity_poly.pdbx_seq_one_letter_code
_entity_poly.pdbx_strand_id
1 'polypeptide(L)'
;MVNGKPVALKGKVQTVNGQVVFPGTLLTDLKLGGFKWNRDRQQGELSVGATKLVIETPETAKIIRAIDLGSLSKLIGKTYWVNNFYSAGERFGKVTVKDIEVSTDPNGVKSYEVIFQGANGETYNTFSIIGASRIPQMLSDPDQFLTYDPYKKYQWSQAIWNKIKNNEVSLGMNTTQVQFAWGNPTVREKGLLQTELKSKPGYTATVVFISRR
;
A
#
# COMPACT_ATOMS: atom_id res chain seq x y z
N MET A 1 -15.23 51.41 0.80
CA MET A 1 -15.96 52.01 -0.33
C MET A 1 -15.48 51.35 -1.61
N VAL A 2 -16.36 50.95 -2.50
CA VAL A 2 -16.01 50.51 -3.86
C VAL A 2 -16.76 51.41 -4.84
N ASN A 3 -16.03 52.08 -5.74
CA ASN A 3 -16.58 53.08 -6.66
C ASN A 3 -17.45 54.14 -5.96
N GLY A 4 -16.97 54.65 -4.82
CA GLY A 4 -17.69 55.67 -4.05
C GLY A 4 -18.93 55.17 -3.29
N LYS A 5 -19.25 53.86 -3.34
CA LYS A 5 -20.38 53.28 -2.59
C LYS A 5 -19.91 52.53 -1.34
N PRO A 6 -20.60 52.69 -0.20
CA PRO A 6 -20.31 51.89 0.98
C PRO A 6 -20.67 50.43 0.72
N VAL A 7 -19.80 49.53 1.17
CA VAL A 7 -20.06 48.07 1.11
C VAL A 7 -19.82 47.52 2.50
N ALA A 8 -20.81 46.78 3.02
CA ALA A 8 -20.70 46.08 4.28
C ALA A 8 -19.93 44.77 4.07
N LEU A 9 -18.84 44.60 4.81
CA LEU A 9 -18.09 43.34 4.85
C LEU A 9 -18.64 42.45 5.96
N LYS A 10 -18.76 41.16 5.71
CA LYS A 10 -19.18 40.19 6.74
C LYS A 10 -18.09 39.88 7.75
N GLY A 11 -16.83 40.06 7.38
CA GLY A 11 -15.68 39.89 8.25
C GLY A 11 -14.94 41.19 8.51
N LYS A 12 -14.18 41.23 9.59
CA LYS A 12 -13.28 42.35 9.90
C LYS A 12 -11.98 42.20 9.10
N VAL A 13 -11.49 43.33 8.58
CA VAL A 13 -10.10 43.45 8.10
C VAL A 13 -9.18 43.35 9.32
N GLN A 14 -8.09 42.60 9.21
CA GLN A 14 -7.16 42.35 10.30
C GLN A 14 -5.73 42.62 9.85
N THR A 15 -4.81 42.70 10.81
CA THR A 15 -3.37 42.71 10.55
C THR A 15 -2.77 41.43 11.13
N VAL A 16 -2.15 40.62 10.28
CA VAL A 16 -1.47 39.38 10.67
C VAL A 16 -0.03 39.46 10.19
N ASN A 17 0.93 39.31 11.10
CA ASN A 17 2.38 39.40 10.80
C ASN A 17 2.77 40.68 10.02
N GLY A 18 2.19 41.82 10.39
CA GLY A 18 2.44 43.11 9.72
C GLY A 18 1.76 43.27 8.35
N GLN A 19 1.03 42.27 7.86
CA GLN A 19 0.27 42.35 6.63
C GLN A 19 -1.22 42.57 6.90
N VAL A 20 -1.84 43.46 6.14
CA VAL A 20 -3.29 43.64 6.16
C VAL A 20 -3.93 42.46 5.43
N VAL A 21 -4.76 41.71 6.14
CA VAL A 21 -5.50 40.57 5.60
C VAL A 21 -6.98 40.88 5.56
N PHE A 22 -7.60 40.54 4.44
CA PHE A 22 -9.04 40.69 4.23
C PHE A 22 -9.76 39.38 4.50
N PRO A 23 -11.05 39.42 4.91
CA PRO A 23 -11.86 38.22 5.00
C PRO A 23 -11.92 37.49 3.66
N GLY A 24 -11.84 36.16 3.66
CA GLY A 24 -11.98 35.36 2.42
C GLY A 24 -13.31 35.60 1.69
N THR A 25 -14.35 36.05 2.41
CA THR A 25 -15.64 36.44 1.83
C THR A 25 -15.64 37.78 1.11
N LEU A 26 -14.53 38.51 1.05
CA LEU A 26 -14.46 39.84 0.44
C LEU A 26 -15.06 39.86 -0.96
N LEU A 27 -14.66 38.94 -1.84
CA LEU A 27 -15.16 38.90 -3.22
C LEU A 27 -16.65 38.55 -3.30
N THR A 28 -17.15 37.75 -2.35
CA THR A 28 -18.59 37.49 -2.19
C THR A 28 -19.33 38.75 -1.76
N ASP A 29 -18.81 39.48 -0.78
CA ASP A 29 -19.42 40.70 -0.23
C ASP A 29 -19.44 41.83 -1.27
N LEU A 30 -18.44 41.87 -2.16
CA LEU A 30 -18.37 42.80 -3.30
C LEU A 30 -19.20 42.35 -4.51
N LYS A 31 -19.81 41.16 -4.50
CA LYS A 31 -20.49 40.54 -5.65
C LYS A 31 -19.59 40.39 -6.89
N LEU A 32 -18.29 40.20 -6.68
CA LEU A 32 -17.29 40.01 -7.74
C LEU A 32 -16.88 38.54 -7.93
N GLY A 33 -17.29 37.68 -6.99
CA GLY A 33 -16.95 36.27 -7.01
C GLY A 33 -17.60 35.53 -5.85
N GLY A 34 -17.09 34.34 -5.55
CA GLY A 34 -17.54 33.52 -4.43
C GLY A 34 -16.37 32.91 -3.68
N PHE A 35 -16.56 32.69 -2.39
CA PHE A 35 -15.62 31.97 -1.54
C PHE A 35 -16.33 30.87 -0.76
N LYS A 36 -15.75 29.67 -0.76
CA LYS A 36 -16.20 28.54 0.05
C LYS A 36 -15.04 28.04 0.90
N TRP A 37 -15.34 27.74 2.15
CA TRP A 37 -14.39 27.12 3.07
C TRP A 37 -14.81 25.67 3.33
N ASN A 38 -13.95 24.72 2.96
CA ASN A 38 -14.10 23.32 3.31
C ASN A 38 -13.43 23.11 4.68
N ARG A 39 -14.24 22.93 5.73
CA ARG A 39 -13.75 22.73 7.09
C ARG A 39 -12.99 21.42 7.27
N ASP A 40 -13.45 20.36 6.61
CA ASP A 40 -12.89 19.01 6.75
C ASP A 40 -11.49 18.93 6.14
N ARG A 41 -11.26 19.65 5.04
CA ARG A 41 -9.95 19.73 4.37
C ARG A 41 -9.11 20.92 4.81
N GLN A 42 -9.69 21.87 5.55
CA GLN A 42 -9.11 23.20 5.78
C GLN A 42 -8.63 23.84 4.48
N GLN A 43 -9.52 23.92 3.50
CA GLN A 43 -9.22 24.35 2.13
C GLN A 43 -10.19 25.46 1.71
N GLY A 44 -9.66 26.51 1.08
CA GLY A 44 -10.47 27.57 0.49
C GLY A 44 -10.69 27.34 -1.01
N GLU A 45 -11.91 27.53 -1.50
CA GLU A 45 -12.20 27.62 -2.94
C GLU A 45 -12.65 29.05 -3.24
N LEU A 46 -11.84 29.76 -4.04
CA LEU A 46 -12.17 31.06 -4.57
C LEU A 46 -12.67 30.92 -6.01
N SER A 47 -13.76 31.59 -6.34
CA SER A 47 -14.36 31.60 -7.67
C SER A 47 -14.48 33.02 -8.19
N VAL A 48 -14.05 33.25 -9.43
CA VAL A 48 -14.17 34.52 -10.15
C VAL A 48 -14.56 34.21 -11.59
N GLY A 49 -15.79 34.57 -11.97
CA GLY A 49 -16.36 34.16 -13.26
C GLY A 49 -16.42 32.62 -13.37
N ALA A 50 -15.88 32.08 -14.46
CA ALA A 50 -15.79 30.63 -14.68
C ALA A 50 -14.55 29.98 -14.01
N THR A 51 -13.65 30.78 -13.46
CA THR A 51 -12.37 30.31 -12.91
C THR A 51 -12.52 29.95 -11.44
N LYS A 52 -11.85 28.86 -11.04
CA LYS A 52 -11.73 28.42 -9.64
C LYS A 52 -10.25 28.35 -9.25
N LEU A 53 -9.95 28.89 -8.07
CA LEU A 53 -8.66 28.79 -7.42
C LEU A 53 -8.84 28.04 -6.10
N VAL A 54 -8.08 26.96 -5.93
CA VAL A 54 -8.02 26.20 -4.68
C VAL A 54 -6.84 26.72 -3.86
N ILE A 55 -7.10 27.10 -2.62
CA ILE A 55 -6.13 27.65 -1.69
C ILE A 55 -5.83 26.60 -0.63
N GLU A 56 -4.58 26.15 -0.61
CA GLU A 56 -4.09 25.12 0.31
C GLU A 56 -2.89 25.63 1.10
N THR A 57 -2.82 25.21 2.36
CA THR A 57 -1.64 25.37 3.20
C THR A 57 -0.88 24.03 3.25
N PRO A 58 0.38 24.00 3.73
CA PRO A 58 1.05 22.73 4.02
C PRO A 58 0.25 21.82 4.96
N GLU A 59 -0.57 22.38 5.84
CA GLU A 59 -1.44 21.61 6.73
C GLU A 59 -2.65 21.02 6.00
N THR A 60 -3.23 21.77 5.06
CA THR A 60 -4.28 21.29 4.14
C THR A 60 -3.83 20.01 3.42
N ALA A 61 -2.59 20.00 2.90
CA ALA A 61 -2.03 18.83 2.21
C ALA A 61 -1.93 17.60 3.14
N LYS A 62 -1.51 17.78 4.40
CA LYS A 62 -1.46 16.68 5.38
C LYS A 62 -2.84 16.14 5.72
N ILE A 63 -3.82 17.03 5.89
CA ILE A 63 -5.20 16.65 6.19
C ILE A 63 -5.80 15.86 5.02
N ILE A 64 -5.65 16.37 3.79
CA ILE A 64 -6.10 15.69 2.57
C ILE A 64 -5.46 14.30 2.46
N ARG A 65 -4.14 14.21 2.66
CA ARG A 65 -3.43 12.92 2.67
C ARG A 65 -3.97 11.97 3.74
N ALA A 66 -4.22 12.46 4.96
CA ALA A 66 -4.77 11.64 6.04
C ALA A 66 -6.19 11.12 5.70
N ILE A 67 -7.03 11.96 5.11
CA ILE A 67 -8.35 11.57 4.61
C ILE A 67 -8.22 10.51 3.51
N ASP A 68 -7.30 10.70 2.57
CA ASP A 68 -7.11 9.83 1.42
C ASP A 68 -6.55 8.46 1.79
N LEU A 69 -5.67 8.40 2.78
CA LEU A 69 -5.15 7.16 3.36
C LEU A 69 -6.19 6.44 4.22
N GLY A 70 -7.03 7.18 4.95
CA GLY A 70 -8.04 6.61 5.84
C GLY A 70 -7.45 5.55 6.78
N SER A 71 -7.99 4.33 6.75
CA SER A 71 -7.51 3.23 7.59
C SER A 71 -6.14 2.66 7.19
N LEU A 72 -5.65 2.94 5.98
CA LEU A 72 -4.34 2.47 5.53
C LEU A 72 -3.18 3.11 6.32
N SER A 73 -3.41 4.29 6.91
CA SER A 73 -2.45 4.92 7.83
C SER A 73 -2.01 3.98 8.96
N LYS A 74 -2.89 3.08 9.42
CA LYS A 74 -2.60 2.07 10.47
C LYS A 74 -1.63 0.97 10.02
N LEU A 75 -1.34 0.87 8.72
CA LEU A 75 -0.38 -0.09 8.18
C LEU A 75 1.03 0.47 8.21
N ILE A 76 1.21 1.78 8.23
CA ILE A 76 2.52 2.43 8.30
C ILE A 76 3.20 2.01 9.61
N GLY A 77 4.47 1.61 9.51
CA GLY A 77 5.27 1.05 10.59
C GLY A 77 5.06 -0.46 10.83
N LYS A 78 4.08 -1.11 10.19
CA LYS A 78 3.94 -2.57 10.29
C LYS A 78 5.01 -3.28 9.46
N THR A 79 5.41 -4.44 9.95
CA THR A 79 6.46 -5.25 9.34
C THR A 79 5.93 -6.57 8.83
N TYR A 80 6.49 -7.00 7.70
CA TYR A 80 6.20 -8.25 7.03
C TYR A 80 7.50 -8.90 6.56
N TRP A 81 7.43 -10.19 6.23
CA TRP A 81 8.48 -10.91 5.54
C TRP A 81 8.01 -11.20 4.13
N VAL A 82 8.78 -10.78 3.14
CA VAL A 82 8.42 -11.00 1.72
C VAL A 82 8.42 -12.50 1.43
N ASN A 83 7.39 -13.02 0.79
CA ASN A 83 7.38 -14.39 0.28
C ASN A 83 7.62 -14.36 -1.24
N ASN A 84 6.59 -14.14 -2.05
CA ASN A 84 6.72 -14.16 -3.51
C ASN A 84 6.18 -12.86 -4.15
N PHE A 85 6.57 -11.71 -3.60
CA PHE A 85 6.18 -10.40 -4.10
C PHE A 85 7.39 -9.58 -4.54
N TYR A 86 7.69 -9.60 -5.84
CA TYR A 86 8.94 -9.09 -6.40
C TYR A 86 9.17 -7.58 -6.21
N SER A 87 8.11 -6.78 -6.06
CA SER A 87 8.21 -5.33 -5.85
C SER A 87 8.44 -4.92 -4.39
N ALA A 88 8.55 -5.87 -3.45
CA ALA A 88 8.71 -5.56 -2.02
C ALA A 88 10.09 -5.92 -1.46
N GLY A 89 11.10 -6.18 -2.30
CA GLY A 89 12.47 -6.50 -1.90
C GLY A 89 12.81 -7.99 -1.98
N GLU A 90 13.89 -8.40 -1.30
CA GLU A 90 14.37 -9.79 -1.37
C GLU A 90 13.35 -10.76 -0.76
N ARG A 91 13.18 -11.92 -1.42
CA ARG A 91 12.41 -13.05 -0.90
C ARG A 91 12.93 -13.51 0.47
N PHE A 92 12.02 -13.62 1.42
CA PHE A 92 12.25 -13.83 2.85
C PHE A 92 13.08 -12.74 3.52
N GLY A 93 13.16 -11.55 2.91
CA GLY A 93 13.64 -10.33 3.55
C GLY A 93 12.54 -9.74 4.45
N LYS A 94 12.96 -9.15 5.56
CA LYS A 94 12.08 -8.39 6.46
C LYS A 94 11.93 -6.97 5.92
N VAL A 95 10.68 -6.51 5.78
CA VAL A 95 10.35 -5.17 5.31
C VAL A 95 9.31 -4.49 6.18
N THR A 96 9.42 -3.18 6.31
CA THR A 96 8.46 -2.34 7.04
C THR A 96 7.73 -1.45 6.06
N VAL A 97 6.40 -1.29 6.21
CA VAL A 97 5.65 -0.28 5.47
C VAL A 97 6.11 1.09 5.94
N LYS A 98 6.94 1.75 5.13
CA LYS A 98 7.49 3.07 5.42
C LYS A 98 6.44 4.15 5.20
N ASP A 99 5.73 4.07 4.08
CA ASP A 99 4.68 5.01 3.71
C ASP A 99 3.74 4.39 2.67
N ILE A 100 2.65 5.07 2.35
CA ILE A 100 1.73 4.72 1.27
C ILE A 100 1.44 5.97 0.46
N GLU A 101 1.81 5.96 -0.81
CA GLU A 101 1.47 7.05 -1.73
C GLU A 101 0.06 6.88 -2.29
N VAL A 102 -0.62 8.00 -2.46
CA VAL A 102 -1.97 8.05 -3.04
C VAL A 102 -1.91 8.93 -4.29
N SER A 103 -2.39 8.40 -5.39
CA SER A 103 -2.59 9.14 -6.63
C SER A 103 -4.06 9.10 -7.00
N THR A 104 -4.55 10.17 -7.63
CA THR A 104 -5.94 10.26 -8.09
C THR A 104 -5.91 10.56 -9.58
N ASP A 105 -6.61 9.75 -10.37
CA ASP A 105 -6.74 9.97 -11.81
C ASP A 105 -7.73 11.12 -12.12
N PRO A 106 -7.83 11.60 -13.37
CA PRO A 106 -8.77 12.66 -13.75
C PRO A 106 -10.25 12.34 -13.50
N ASN A 107 -10.60 11.06 -13.35
CA ASN A 107 -11.96 10.59 -13.06
C ASN A 107 -12.24 10.48 -11.55
N GLY A 108 -11.25 10.80 -10.69
CA GLY A 108 -11.36 10.69 -9.24
C GLY A 108 -11.07 9.30 -8.68
N VAL A 109 -10.57 8.37 -9.49
CA VAL A 109 -10.20 7.02 -9.06
C VAL A 109 -8.86 7.07 -8.34
N LYS A 110 -8.81 6.53 -7.12
CA LYS A 110 -7.60 6.48 -6.30
C LYS A 110 -6.82 5.19 -6.50
N SER A 111 -5.52 5.34 -6.67
CA SER A 111 -4.54 4.26 -6.63
C SER A 111 -3.56 4.46 -5.49
N TYR A 112 -3.04 3.36 -4.98
CA TYR A 112 -2.20 3.31 -3.79
C TYR A 112 -0.92 2.56 -4.10
N GLU A 113 0.20 3.10 -3.68
CA GLU A 113 1.52 2.48 -3.79
C GLU A 113 2.10 2.34 -2.39
N VAL A 114 2.47 1.11 -2.02
CA VAL A 114 3.09 0.86 -0.71
C VAL A 114 4.59 1.02 -0.88
N ILE A 115 5.17 1.88 -0.05
CA ILE A 115 6.62 2.05 0.04
C ILE A 115 7.09 1.20 1.20
N PHE A 116 7.79 0.12 0.88
CA PHE A 116 8.48 -0.70 1.86
C PHE A 116 9.89 -0.17 2.12
N GLN A 117 10.38 -0.39 3.33
CA GLN A 117 11.79 -0.23 3.68
C GLN A 117 12.36 -1.57 4.12
N GLY A 118 13.43 -2.00 3.44
CA GLY A 118 14.21 -3.17 3.81
C GLY A 118 15.11 -2.93 5.02
N ALA A 119 15.62 -4.01 5.62
CA ALA A 119 16.55 -3.93 6.74
C ALA A 119 17.88 -3.23 6.40
N ASN A 120 18.25 -3.20 5.12
CA ASN A 120 19.40 -2.48 4.58
C ASN A 120 19.14 -0.97 4.39
N GLY A 121 17.92 -0.49 4.66
CA GLY A 121 17.50 0.90 4.45
C GLY A 121 16.99 1.22 3.04
N GLU A 122 17.14 0.30 2.08
CA GLU A 122 16.61 0.45 0.72
C GLU A 122 15.08 0.50 0.72
N THR A 123 14.52 1.26 -0.21
CA THR A 123 13.08 1.38 -0.38
C THR A 123 12.61 0.60 -1.60
N TYR A 124 11.51 -0.13 -1.43
CA TYR A 124 10.88 -0.90 -2.50
C TYR A 124 9.44 -0.44 -2.66
N ASN A 125 9.10 -0.11 -3.89
CA ASN A 125 7.83 0.51 -4.23
C ASN A 125 6.97 -0.51 -4.97
N THR A 126 5.72 -0.71 -4.53
CA THR A 126 4.79 -1.54 -5.28
C THR A 126 4.36 -0.87 -6.57
N PHE A 127 3.80 -1.63 -7.50
CA PHE A 127 2.99 -1.02 -8.56
C PHE A 127 1.76 -0.32 -7.96
N SER A 128 1.14 0.59 -8.72
CA SER A 128 -0.07 1.29 -8.29
C SER A 128 -1.26 0.33 -8.21
N ILE A 129 -1.86 0.22 -7.02
CA ILE A 129 -2.98 -0.67 -6.74
C ILE A 129 -4.27 0.16 -6.64
N ILE A 130 -5.24 -0.13 -7.51
CA ILE A 130 -6.54 0.56 -7.49
C ILE A 130 -7.39 0.04 -6.33
N GLY A 131 -7.87 0.96 -5.50
CA GLY A 131 -8.77 0.69 -4.37
C GLY A 131 -8.06 0.31 -3.07
N ALA A 132 -8.33 1.07 -2.01
CA ALA A 132 -7.67 0.96 -0.72
C ALA A 132 -7.75 -0.44 -0.08
N SER A 133 -8.87 -1.14 -0.25
CA SER A 133 -9.10 -2.47 0.35
C SER A 133 -8.17 -3.55 -0.18
N ARG A 134 -7.56 -3.36 -1.35
CA ARG A 134 -6.62 -4.32 -1.92
C ARG A 134 -5.27 -4.35 -1.22
N ILE A 135 -4.86 -3.24 -0.59
CA ILE A 135 -3.60 -3.17 0.16
C ILE A 135 -3.57 -4.17 1.34
N PRO A 136 -4.54 -4.17 2.28
CA PRO A 136 -4.54 -5.16 3.34
C PRO A 136 -4.74 -6.59 2.83
N GLN A 137 -5.48 -6.80 1.73
CA GLN A 137 -5.63 -8.12 1.10
C GLN A 137 -4.27 -8.65 0.62
N MET A 138 -3.53 -7.83 -0.14
CA MET A 138 -2.17 -8.11 -0.60
C MET A 138 -1.24 -8.45 0.57
N LEU A 139 -1.21 -7.61 1.61
CA LEU A 139 -0.36 -7.82 2.80
C LEU A 139 -0.75 -9.05 3.63
N SER A 140 -1.99 -9.52 3.51
CA SER A 140 -2.49 -10.71 4.20
C SER A 140 -2.35 -11.99 3.38
N ASP A 141 -2.00 -11.89 2.10
CA ASP A 141 -1.84 -13.04 1.22
C ASP A 141 -0.54 -13.79 1.57
N PRO A 142 -0.62 -15.03 2.10
CA PRO A 142 0.55 -15.79 2.52
C PRO A 142 1.47 -16.17 1.36
N ASP A 143 0.99 -16.19 0.12
CA ASP A 143 1.83 -16.42 -1.04
C ASP A 143 2.72 -15.18 -1.33
N GLN A 144 2.31 -14.00 -0.88
CA GLN A 144 3.03 -12.74 -1.09
C GLN A 144 3.82 -12.28 0.13
N PHE A 145 3.24 -12.36 1.33
CA PHE A 145 3.82 -11.85 2.58
C PHE A 145 3.54 -12.80 3.75
N LEU A 146 4.50 -12.87 4.68
CA LEU A 146 4.38 -13.59 5.94
C LEU A 146 4.39 -12.61 7.10
N THR A 147 3.55 -12.86 8.10
CA THR A 147 3.48 -12.06 9.33
C THR A 147 4.43 -12.55 10.43
N TYR A 148 5.31 -13.50 10.10
CA TYR A 148 6.26 -14.12 11.00
C TYR A 148 7.61 -14.31 10.33
N ASP A 149 8.66 -14.44 11.14
CA ASP A 149 10.01 -14.78 10.69
C ASP A 149 10.07 -16.23 10.20
N PRO A 150 10.26 -16.48 8.89
CA PRO A 150 10.22 -17.82 8.34
C PRO A 150 11.43 -18.66 8.78
N TYR A 151 12.59 -18.04 9.02
CA TYR A 151 13.80 -18.75 9.47
C TYR A 151 13.69 -19.21 10.92
N LYS A 152 12.97 -18.45 11.76
CA LYS A 152 12.68 -18.88 13.14
C LYS A 152 11.61 -19.95 13.19
N LYS A 153 10.54 -19.81 12.39
CA LYS A 153 9.44 -20.78 12.38
C LYS A 153 9.87 -22.12 11.78
N TYR A 154 10.68 -22.09 10.73
CA TYR A 154 11.14 -23.27 10.03
C TYR A 154 12.66 -23.40 10.13
N GLN A 155 13.11 -24.33 10.96
CA GLN A 155 14.53 -24.66 11.17
C GLN A 155 15.09 -25.50 10.00
N TRP A 156 14.83 -25.09 8.76
CA TRP A 156 15.36 -25.76 7.57
C TRP A 156 16.82 -25.37 7.33
N SER A 157 17.57 -26.27 6.68
CA SER A 157 18.96 -25.98 6.32
C SER A 157 19.05 -24.88 5.27
N GLN A 158 20.19 -24.18 5.22
CA GLN A 158 20.44 -23.14 4.23
C GLN A 158 20.31 -23.66 2.79
N ALA A 159 20.67 -24.91 2.53
CA ALA A 159 20.52 -25.53 1.22
C ALA A 159 19.05 -25.61 0.78
N ILE A 160 18.12 -25.88 1.70
CA ILE A 160 16.69 -25.88 1.41
C ILE A 160 16.19 -24.46 1.18
N TRP A 161 16.60 -23.49 2.01
CA TRP A 161 16.23 -22.08 1.79
C TRP A 161 16.71 -21.56 0.44
N ASN A 162 17.94 -21.89 0.03
CA ASN A 162 18.47 -21.49 -1.27
C ASN A 162 17.66 -22.09 -2.42
N LYS A 163 17.30 -23.39 -2.34
CA LYS A 163 16.42 -24.03 -3.34
C LYS A 163 15.08 -23.32 -3.42
N ILE A 164 14.43 -23.07 -2.29
CA ILE A 164 13.16 -22.36 -2.24
C ILE A 164 13.28 -20.96 -2.87
N LYS A 165 14.32 -20.19 -2.51
CA LYS A 165 14.56 -18.86 -3.09
C LYS A 165 14.71 -18.93 -4.62
N ASN A 166 15.35 -19.98 -5.13
CA ASN A 166 15.54 -20.23 -6.56
C ASN A 166 14.30 -20.86 -7.25
N ASN A 167 13.20 -21.09 -6.53
CA ASN A 167 12.03 -21.83 -7.01
C ASN A 167 12.37 -23.26 -7.46
N GLU A 168 13.30 -23.92 -6.77
CA GLU A 168 13.73 -25.30 -7.01
C GLU A 168 13.12 -26.25 -6.00
N VAL A 169 12.77 -27.46 -6.47
CA VAL A 169 12.32 -28.58 -5.62
C VAL A 169 13.20 -29.79 -5.87
N SER A 170 13.44 -30.57 -4.82
CA SER A 170 14.25 -31.78 -4.91
C SER A 170 13.69 -32.90 -4.03
N LEU A 171 14.07 -34.13 -4.33
CA LEU A 171 13.74 -35.30 -3.53
C LEU A 171 14.17 -35.08 -2.06
N GLY A 172 13.28 -35.46 -1.14
CA GLY A 172 13.46 -35.26 0.30
C GLY A 172 12.90 -33.93 0.84
N MET A 173 12.45 -33.01 -0.02
CA MET A 173 11.68 -31.85 0.43
C MET A 173 10.28 -32.26 0.87
N ASN A 174 9.82 -31.72 2.01
CA ASN A 174 8.45 -31.93 2.49
C ASN A 174 7.45 -30.98 1.80
N THR A 175 6.16 -31.24 1.96
CA THR A 175 5.08 -30.47 1.34
C THR A 175 5.19 -28.97 1.61
N THR A 176 5.50 -28.56 2.84
CA THR A 176 5.63 -27.14 3.20
C THR A 176 6.80 -26.48 2.46
N GLN A 177 7.94 -27.17 2.34
CA GLN A 177 9.09 -26.67 1.59
C GLN A 177 8.77 -26.53 0.11
N VAL A 178 8.05 -27.50 -0.47
CA VAL A 178 7.59 -27.44 -1.86
C VAL A 178 6.60 -26.30 -2.09
N GLN A 179 5.66 -26.09 -1.17
CA GLN A 179 4.72 -24.97 -1.24
C GLN A 179 5.41 -23.63 -1.10
N PHE A 180 6.43 -23.54 -0.26
CA PHE A 180 7.28 -22.35 -0.22
C PHE A 180 8.02 -22.15 -1.54
N ALA A 181 8.52 -23.20 -2.18
CA ALA A 181 9.22 -23.06 -3.46
C ALA A 181 8.28 -22.66 -4.61
N TRP A 182 7.10 -23.27 -4.72
CA TRP A 182 6.24 -23.20 -5.92
C TRP A 182 4.84 -22.63 -5.69
N GLY A 183 4.48 -22.31 -4.45
CA GLY A 183 3.13 -21.90 -4.07
C GLY A 183 2.20 -23.10 -3.85
N ASN A 184 0.92 -22.80 -3.63
CA ASN A 184 -0.09 -23.84 -3.43
C ASN A 184 -0.39 -24.61 -4.72
N PRO A 185 -0.53 -25.95 -4.66
CA PRO A 185 -0.93 -26.74 -5.82
C PRO A 185 -2.33 -26.33 -6.28
N THR A 186 -2.49 -26.10 -7.58
CA THR A 186 -3.80 -25.83 -8.21
C THR A 186 -4.61 -27.12 -8.44
N VAL A 187 -3.94 -28.27 -8.45
CA VAL A 187 -4.55 -29.61 -8.57
C VAL A 187 -3.85 -30.56 -7.60
N ARG A 188 -4.62 -31.37 -6.87
CA ARG A 188 -4.08 -32.45 -6.03
C ARG A 188 -4.47 -33.78 -6.65
N GLU A 189 -3.53 -34.42 -7.34
CA GLU A 189 -3.71 -35.78 -7.83
C GLU A 189 -2.93 -36.76 -6.96
N LYS A 190 -3.62 -37.81 -6.51
CA LYS A 190 -2.97 -38.96 -5.86
C LYS A 190 -2.48 -39.90 -6.96
N GLY A 191 -1.19 -39.83 -7.28
CA GLY A 191 -0.53 -40.81 -8.15
C GLY A 191 0.13 -41.91 -7.33
N LEU A 192 -0.15 -43.17 -7.65
CA LEU A 192 0.65 -44.31 -7.19
C LEU A 192 1.88 -44.42 -8.10
N LEU A 193 3.08 -44.10 -7.59
CA LEU A 193 4.32 -44.49 -8.26
C LEU A 193 4.63 -45.94 -7.86
N GLN A 194 4.36 -46.88 -8.76
CA GLN A 194 5.10 -48.14 -8.81
C GLN A 194 6.47 -47.87 -9.43
N THR A 195 7.37 -47.26 -8.68
CA THR A 195 8.79 -47.40 -8.97
C THR A 195 9.29 -48.50 -8.05
N GLU A 196 9.81 -49.58 -8.63
CA GLU A 196 10.43 -50.70 -7.92
C GLU A 196 11.60 -50.21 -7.05
N LEU A 197 11.29 -49.70 -5.86
CA LEU A 197 12.23 -49.71 -4.76
C LEU A 197 12.31 -51.16 -4.30
N LYS A 198 13.32 -51.88 -4.79
CA LYS A 198 13.81 -53.09 -4.12
C LYS A 198 14.34 -52.72 -2.74
N SER A 199 13.46 -52.45 -1.78
CA SER A 199 13.82 -52.33 -0.37
C SER A 199 12.63 -52.66 0.52
N LYS A 200 12.69 -53.88 1.07
CA LYS A 200 12.03 -54.39 2.29
C LYS A 200 10.48 -54.35 2.35
N PRO A 201 9.82 -55.46 2.67
CA PRO A 201 8.37 -55.48 2.88
C PRO A 201 8.01 -54.63 4.11
N GLY A 202 7.13 -53.63 3.92
CA GLY A 202 6.49 -52.93 5.05
C GLY A 202 6.28 -51.42 4.92
N TYR A 203 6.83 -50.73 3.91
CA TYR A 203 6.69 -49.27 3.79
C TYR A 203 6.05 -48.86 2.47
N THR A 204 4.82 -48.33 2.54
CA THR A 204 4.15 -47.64 1.44
C THR A 204 4.62 -46.19 1.38
N ALA A 205 5.37 -45.83 0.35
CA ALA A 205 5.68 -44.43 0.07
C ALA A 205 4.50 -43.77 -0.64
N THR A 206 3.93 -42.71 -0.06
CA THR A 206 2.94 -41.86 -0.73
C THR A 206 3.69 -40.73 -1.42
N VAL A 207 3.66 -40.68 -2.76
CA VAL A 207 4.21 -39.55 -3.52
C VAL A 207 3.08 -38.61 -3.90
N VAL A 208 3.19 -37.34 -3.50
CA VAL A 208 2.26 -36.28 -3.89
C VAL A 208 2.87 -35.51 -5.04
N PHE A 209 2.23 -35.56 -6.21
CA PHE A 209 2.61 -34.76 -7.35
C PHE A 209 2.03 -33.35 -7.21
N ILE A 210 2.89 -32.34 -7.28
CA ILE A 210 2.51 -30.93 -7.36
C ILE A 210 2.97 -30.46 -8.73
N SER A 211 2.04 -30.13 -9.63
CA SER A 211 2.34 -29.56 -10.95
C SER A 211 1.72 -28.18 -11.11
N ARG A 212 2.33 -27.35 -11.95
CA ARG A 212 1.77 -26.09 -12.47
C ARG A 212 1.44 -26.29 -13.96
N ARG A 213 0.37 -25.66 -14.44
CA ARG A 213 0.21 -25.42 -15.88
C ARG A 213 1.13 -24.29 -16.32
#